data_AF-R7CD41-F1
#
_entry.id   AF-R7CD41-F1
#
_cell.length_a   1.000
_cell.length_b   1.000
_cell.length_c   1.000
_cell.angle_alpha   90.00
_cell.angle_beta   90.00
_cell.angle_gamma   90.00
#
_symmetry.space_group_name_H-M   'P 1'
#
loop_
_entity.id
_entity.type
_entity.pdbx_description
1 polymer ?
#
loop_
_entity_poly.entity_id
_entity_poly.type
_entity_poly.pdbx_seq_one_letter_code
_entity_poly.pdbx_strand_id
1 'polypeptide(L)' 'MLEELSEQQILAARTVLEYADIEPNDDNLRRYISWEIVTFTEDAKGHYCWYMDDEGNEICIHVETLEEIDTYDFE' A
#
# COMPACT_ATOMS: atom_id res chain seq x y z
N MET A 1 -2.09 14.77 -1.24
CA MET A 1 -2.29 13.30 -1.21
C MET A 1 -0.96 12.56 -1.11
N LEU A 2 -0.09 12.53 -2.13
CA LEU A 2 1.26 11.94 -1.97
C LEU A 2 2.18 12.81 -1.09
N GLU A 3 2.10 14.14 -1.25
CA GLU A 3 2.90 15.12 -0.48
C GLU A 3 2.53 15.21 1.02
N GLU A 4 1.44 14.54 1.41
CA GLU A 4 0.98 14.47 2.79
C GLU A 4 1.42 13.17 3.48
N LEU A 5 1.96 12.21 2.71
CA LEU A 5 2.49 10.97 3.24
C LEU A 5 3.88 11.18 3.81
N SER A 6 4.15 10.49 4.93
CA SER A 6 5.50 10.37 5.47
C SER A 6 6.43 9.61 4.51
N GLU A 7 7.75 9.79 4.68
CA GLU A 7 8.75 9.03 3.90
C GLU A 7 8.54 7.52 4.01
N GLN A 8 8.16 7.02 5.18
CA GLN A 8 7.87 5.60 5.40
C GLN A 8 6.61 5.14 4.66
N GLN A 9 5.54 5.94 4.66
CA GLN A 9 4.34 5.62 3.87
C GLN A 9 4.63 5.65 2.37
N ILE A 10 5.45 6.58 1.90
CA ILE A 10 5.88 6.61 0.49
C ILE A 10 6.67 5.35 0.15
N LEU A 11 7.57 4.91 1.03
CA LEU A 11 8.32 3.68 0.85
C LEU A 11 7.39 2.47 0.81
N ALA A 12 6.45 2.36 1.75
CA ALA A 12 5.45 1.29 1.76
C ALA A 12 4.61 1.26 0.48
N ALA A 13 4.13 2.42 0.01
CA ALA A 13 3.40 2.49 -1.24
C ALA A 13 4.25 2.12 -2.47
N ARG A 14 5.57 2.36 -2.46
CA ARG A 14 6.45 1.87 -3.53
C ARG A 14 6.58 0.36 -3.48
N THR A 15 6.83 -0.18 -2.29
CA THR A 15 6.97 -1.61 -2.08
C THR A 15 5.69 -2.36 -2.48
N VAL A 16 4.51 -1.85 -2.15
CA VAL A 16 3.25 -2.49 -2.57
C VAL A 16 3.06 -2.47 -4.08
N LEU A 17 3.50 -1.40 -4.77
CA LEU A 17 3.50 -1.36 -6.24
C LEU A 17 4.50 -2.35 -6.85
N GLU A 18 5.68 -2.52 -6.25
CA GLU A 18 6.66 -3.53 -6.68
C GLU A 18 6.09 -4.95 -6.56
N TYR A 19 5.39 -5.25 -5.47
CA TYR A 19 4.69 -6.53 -5.30
C TYR A 19 3.57 -6.73 -6.33
N ALA A 20 2.90 -5.66 -6.72
CA ALA A 20 1.87 -5.66 -7.75
C ALA A 20 2.42 -5.66 -9.20
N ASP A 21 3.74 -5.80 -9.40
CA ASP A 21 4.42 -5.70 -10.71
C ASP A 21 4.14 -4.36 -11.44
N ILE A 22 3.96 -3.28 -10.68
CA ILE A 22 3.76 -1.92 -11.17
C ILE A 22 5.02 -1.11 -10.93
N GLU A 23 5.43 -0.30 -11.91
CA GLU A 23 6.60 0.58 -11.76
C GLU A 23 6.41 1.54 -10.57
N PRO A 24 7.27 1.51 -9.54
CA PRO A 24 7.09 2.26 -8.29
C PRO A 24 7.58 3.69 -8.42
N ASN A 25 7.12 4.41 -9.44
CA ASN A 25 7.46 5.81 -9.71
C ASN A 25 6.43 6.77 -9.08
N ASP A 26 6.76 8.06 -8.99
CA ASP A 26 5.89 9.05 -8.34
C ASP A 26 4.54 9.25 -9.07
N ASP A 27 4.51 9.07 -10.39
CA ASP A 27 3.29 9.27 -11.17
C ASP A 27 2.28 8.14 -10.90
N ASN A 28 2.76 6.90 -10.84
CA ASN A 28 1.96 5.75 -10.44
C ASN A 28 1.51 5.89 -8.98
N LEU A 29 2.40 6.25 -8.05
CA LEU A 29 1.99 6.50 -6.66
C LEU A 29 0.85 7.51 -6.57
N ARG A 30 1.01 8.69 -7.20
CA ARG A 30 -0.03 9.74 -7.18
C ARG A 30 -1.35 9.23 -7.76
N ARG A 31 -1.29 8.50 -8.87
CA ARG A 31 -2.48 7.97 -9.55
C ARG A 31 -3.19 6.94 -8.70
N TYR A 32 -2.47 5.96 -8.18
CA TYR A 32 -3.05 4.83 -7.45
C TYR A 32 -3.59 5.24 -6.07
N ILE A 33 -2.91 6.18 -5.40
CA ILE A 33 -3.46 6.80 -4.18
C ILE A 33 -4.71 7.63 -4.50
N SER A 34 -4.68 8.44 -5.57
CA SER A 34 -5.84 9.25 -5.97
C SER A 34 -7.06 8.43 -6.37
N TRP A 35 -6.84 7.19 -6.79
CA TRP A 35 -7.88 6.26 -7.21
C TRP A 35 -8.31 5.33 -6.08
N GLU A 36 -7.77 5.52 -4.88
CA GLU A 36 -8.03 4.67 -3.71
C GLU A 36 -7.70 3.18 -3.96
N ILE A 37 -6.81 2.91 -4.93
CA ILE A 37 -6.25 1.58 -5.17
C ILE A 37 -5.16 1.28 -4.14
N VAL A 38 -4.30 2.27 -3.87
CA VAL A 38 -3.36 2.22 -2.76
C VAL A 38 -3.90 3.06 -1.61
N THR A 39 -4.13 2.42 -0.46
CA THR A 39 -4.71 3.06 0.73
C THR A 39 -3.89 2.74 1.98
N PHE A 40 -4.08 3.56 3.02
CA PHE A 40 -3.44 3.38 4.31
C PHE A 40 -4.50 3.22 5.39
N THR A 41 -4.35 2.20 6.23
CA THR A 41 -5.26 1.92 7.35
C THR A 41 -4.45 1.65 8.61
N GLU A 42 -4.86 2.20 9.74
CA GLU A 42 -4.22 1.99 11.05
C GLU A 42 -5.25 1.43 12.04
N ASP A 43 -4.85 0.40 12.78
CA ASP A 43 -5.65 -0.21 13.84
C ASP A 43 -4.80 -0.52 15.09
N ALA A 44 -5.34 -1.31 16.03
CA ALA A 44 -4.65 -1.67 17.26
C ALA A 44 -3.42 -2.60 17.06
N LYS A 45 -3.30 -3.25 15.90
CA LYS A 45 -2.23 -4.18 15.53
C LYS A 45 -1.13 -3.50 14.72
N GLY A 46 -1.40 -2.37 14.06
CA GLY A 46 -0.38 -1.60 13.35
C GLY A 46 -0.93 -0.69 12.27
N HIS A 47 -0.04 -0.21 11.41
CA HIS A 47 -0.35 0.63 10.27
C HIS A 47 0.01 -0.12 8.99
N TYR A 48 -0.93 -0.12 8.05
CA TYR A 48 -0.92 -1.00 6.89
C TYR A 48 -1.09 -0.22 5.60
N CYS A 49 -0.38 -0.65 4.57
CA CYS A 49 -0.55 -0.17 3.20
C CYS A 49 -1.20 -1.27 2.38
N TRP A 50 -2.35 -0.93 1.80
CA TRP A 50 -3.19 -1.85 1.04
C TRP A 50 -3.17 -1.46 -0.42
N TYR A 51 -3.02 -2.46 -1.28
CA TYR A 51 -3.29 -2.40 -2.71
C TYR A 51 -4.48 -3.30 -3.02
N MET A 52 -5.48 -2.80 -3.75
CA MET A 52 -6.58 -3.60 -4.26
C MET A 52 -7.00 -3.11 -5.65
N ASP A 53 -6.83 -3.94 -6.67
CA ASP A 53 -7.24 -3.62 -8.04
C ASP A 53 -8.69 -4.04 -8.36
N ASP A 54 -9.13 -3.74 -9.58
CA ASP A 54 -10.46 -4.07 -10.08
C ASP A 54 -10.64 -5.55 -10.44
N GLU A 55 -9.55 -6.31 -10.53
CA GLU A 55 -9.56 -7.76 -10.74
C GLU A 55 -9.66 -8.54 -9.40
N GLY A 56 -9.53 -7.84 -8.28
CA GLY A 56 -9.60 -8.41 -6.93
C GLY A 56 -8.26 -8.95 -6.45
N ASN A 57 -7.14 -8.57 -7.08
CA ASN A 57 -5.82 -8.82 -6.53
C ASN A 57 -5.59 -7.86 -5.37
N GLU A 58 -5.18 -8.41 -4.23
CA GLU A 58 -4.89 -7.65 -3.04
C GLU A 58 -3.47 -7.93 -2.55
N ILE A 59 -2.82 -6.87 -2.08
CA ILE A 59 -1.55 -6.96 -1.36
C ILE A 59 -1.68 -6.06 -0.14
N CYS A 60 -1.32 -6.59 1.02
CA CYS A 60 -1.26 -5.84 2.26
C CYS A 60 0.14 -5.94 2.83
N ILE A 61 0.73 -4.81 3.21
CA ILE A 61 2.04 -4.78 3.87
C ILE A 61 1.98 -3.94 5.15
N HIS A 62 2.80 -4.29 6.14
CA HIS A 62 3.01 -3.44 7.31
C HIS A 62 3.84 -2.21 6.91
N VAL A 63 3.39 -0.99 7.23
CA VAL A 63 4.08 0.24 6.80
C VAL A 63 5.49 0.33 7.39
N GLU A 64 5.65 -0.05 8.65
CA GLU A 64 6.91 0.05 9.40
C GLU A 64 7.92 -1.04 9.04
N THR A 65 7.48 -2.29 8.82
CA THR A 65 8.39 -3.41 8.53
C THR A 65 8.52 -3.73 7.04
N LEU A 66 7.57 -3.26 6.22
CA LEU A 66 7.44 -3.55 4.79
C LEU A 66 7.21 -5.03 4.48
N GLU A 67 6.88 -5.83 5.50
CA GLU A 67 6.55 -7.25 5.32
C GLU A 67 5.12 -7.38 4.82
N GLU A 68 4.94 -8.23 3.80
CA GLU A 68 3.63 -8.66 3.32
C GLU A 68 2.89 -9.42 4.42
N ILE A 69 1.59 -9.16 4.52
CA ILE A 69 0.71 -9.74 5.52
C ILE A 69 -0.37 -10.52 4.77
N ASP A 70 -0.48 -11.81 5.09
CA ASP A 70 -1.61 -12.61 4.66
C ASP A 70 -2.89 -12.06 5.33
N THR A 71 -3.76 -11.51 4.50
CA THR A 71 -5.03 -10.88 4.89
C THR A 71 -6.03 -11.89 5.47
N TYR A 72 -5.82 -13.18 5.19
CA TYR A 72 -6.55 -14.32 5.75
C TYR A 72 -6.39 -14.50 7.26
N ASP A 73 -5.38 -13.89 7.90
CA ASP A 73 -5.19 -13.95 9.36
C ASP A 73 -6.12 -12.98 10.15
N PHE A 74 -6.98 -12.23 9.45
CA PHE A 74 -7.94 -11.31 10.06
C PHE A 74 -9.40 -11.81 10.09
N GLU A 75 -9.68 -13.02 9.60
CA GLU A 75 -11.00 -13.69 9.70
C GLU A 75 -11.27 -14.40 11.05
#